data_AF-A0A561QR95-F1
#
_entry.id   AF-A0A561QR95-F1
#
_cell.length_a   1.000
_cell.length_b   1.000
_cell.length_c   1.000
_cell.angle_alpha   90.00
_cell.angle_beta   90.00
_cell.angle_gamma   90.00
#
_symmetry.space_group_name_H-M   'P 1'
#
loop_
_entity.id
_entity.type
_entity.pdbx_description
1 polymer ?
#
loop_
_entity_poly.entity_id
_entity_poly.type
_entity_poly.pdbx_seq_one_letter_code
_entity_poly.pdbx_strand_id
1 'polypeptide(L)'
;MAITITATDVNNDGTGVNLLSYLDNFEATFVATGRGQFSAANGISGAQYLASDASSNSVVFTALSSAPWSYSLTTHTVSGSLDAVTFGTGTALDTATRTFTQTTELSISGLNITDSTTAETIRGQVTAHSVDDLLSYLESDSLNFVGSTGNDVFKGYDHNDRFSGGNGNDSLWGNGGNDIIYGGNGNDTLVGGSGDDKLYGQNGNDKLKGGTGNDVLKGGTGNDALYGEAGNDKLYGEAGNDTLNGGAGDDRLYGGSGADTLTGGAGKDTFVFTSKLDSTVAASGRDTITDFSHSDKIDLSAIDASTKKAGNQAFTFIGSDDFGKHAGELRYEKAAGGGVDIYGDLNGDGKADFAIHLTKAITLTANDFLL
;
A
#
# COMPACT_ATOMS: atom_id res chain seq x y z
N MET A 1 -51.31 -8.01 16.30
CA MET A 1 -51.39 -9.22 17.15
C MET A 1 -50.10 -9.98 16.90
N ALA A 2 -49.21 -10.06 17.89
CA ALA A 2 -47.97 -10.83 17.74
C ALA A 2 -48.30 -12.32 17.96
N ILE A 3 -47.95 -13.16 16.98
CA ILE A 3 -48.09 -14.62 17.09
C ILE A 3 -46.69 -15.18 17.29
N THR A 4 -46.44 -15.80 18.44
CA THR A 4 -45.20 -16.56 18.68
C THR A 4 -45.44 -18.01 18.26
N ILE A 5 -44.72 -18.47 17.23
CA ILE A 5 -44.73 -19.87 16.80
C ILE A 5 -43.45 -20.52 17.32
N THR A 6 -43.58 -21.44 18.27
CA THR A 6 -42.45 -22.23 18.78
C THR A 6 -42.40 -23.54 18.01
N ALA A 7 -41.46 -23.68 17.08
CA ALA A 7 -41.24 -24.93 16.35
C ALA A 7 -40.25 -25.80 17.15
N THR A 8 -40.76 -26.63 18.06
CA THR A 8 -40.00 -27.74 18.63
C THR A 8 -40.10 -28.94 17.69
N ASP A 9 -38.95 -29.38 17.17
CA ASP A 9 -38.71 -30.48 16.23
C ASP A 9 -39.23 -30.29 14.79
N VAL A 10 -38.35 -29.76 13.92
CA VAL A 10 -38.46 -29.96 12.47
C VAL A 10 -37.69 -31.23 12.11
N ASN A 11 -38.42 -32.25 11.66
CA ASN A 11 -37.86 -33.54 11.27
C ASN A 11 -36.82 -33.39 10.15
N ASN A 12 -35.73 -34.13 10.30
CA ASN A 12 -34.53 -34.10 9.47
C ASN A 12 -34.67 -34.98 8.20
N ASP A 13 -35.83 -34.94 7.53
CA ASP A 13 -36.13 -35.81 6.37
C ASP A 13 -36.19 -35.07 5.02
N GLY A 14 -35.88 -33.77 5.00
CA GLY A 14 -35.88 -32.97 3.77
C GLY A 14 -37.29 -32.62 3.27
N THR A 15 -38.36 -32.95 4.00
CA THR A 15 -39.69 -32.41 3.74
C THR A 15 -39.89 -31.16 4.59
N GLY A 16 -39.47 -30.01 4.03
CA GLY A 16 -39.66 -28.72 4.69
C GLY A 16 -41.13 -28.54 5.11
N VAL A 17 -41.36 -28.20 6.37
CA VAL A 17 -42.70 -27.86 6.85
C VAL A 17 -43.11 -26.55 6.18
N ASN A 18 -44.03 -26.62 5.22
CA ASN A 18 -44.60 -25.44 4.59
C ASN A 18 -45.67 -24.83 5.51
N LEU A 19 -45.23 -24.05 6.49
CA LEU A 19 -46.08 -23.32 7.44
C LEU A 19 -46.76 -22.07 6.82
N LEU A 20 -46.59 -21.82 5.52
CA LEU A 20 -46.81 -20.51 4.92
C LEU A 20 -48.12 -20.32 4.13
N SER A 21 -49.13 -21.18 4.28
CA SER A 21 -50.39 -21.00 3.53
C SER A 21 -51.42 -20.05 4.18
N TYR A 22 -51.13 -19.42 5.33
CA TYR A 22 -52.14 -18.66 6.09
C TYR A 22 -51.72 -17.29 6.64
N LEU A 23 -50.54 -16.75 6.30
CA LEU A 23 -50.06 -15.49 6.87
C LEU A 23 -49.73 -14.46 5.80
N ASP A 24 -50.77 -13.91 5.18
CA ASP A 24 -50.65 -12.61 4.51
C ASP A 24 -50.77 -11.50 5.56
N ASN A 25 -49.80 -10.57 5.58
CA ASN A 25 -49.80 -9.31 6.36
C ASN A 25 -49.57 -9.36 7.88
N PHE A 26 -48.73 -10.27 8.41
CA PHE A 26 -48.33 -10.24 9.83
C PHE A 26 -46.81 -10.23 10.01
N GLU A 27 -46.33 -9.48 11.01
CA GLU A 27 -44.99 -9.65 11.59
C GLU A 27 -44.95 -10.98 12.35
N ALA A 28 -44.03 -11.87 11.97
CA ALA A 28 -43.84 -13.16 12.60
C ALA A 28 -42.39 -13.29 13.12
N THR A 29 -42.24 -13.64 14.40
CA THR A 29 -40.95 -13.99 14.99
C THR A 29 -40.79 -15.51 14.96
N PHE A 30 -39.76 -16.00 14.29
CA PHE A 30 -39.42 -17.42 14.23
C PHE A 30 -38.28 -17.72 15.20
N VAL A 31 -38.52 -18.62 16.15
CA VAL A 31 -37.48 -19.13 17.07
C VAL A 31 -37.21 -20.58 16.71
N ALA A 32 -36.03 -20.87 16.17
CA ALA A 32 -35.61 -22.23 15.85
C ALA A 32 -34.51 -22.68 16.82
N THR A 33 -34.70 -23.85 17.43
CA THR A 33 -33.67 -24.53 18.23
C THR A 33 -33.31 -25.85 17.55
N GLY A 34 -32.47 -25.79 16.50
CA GLY A 34 -32.01 -27.00 15.78
C GLY A 34 -31.33 -26.70 14.42
N ARG A 35 -30.74 -27.76 13.82
CA ARG A 35 -30.12 -27.73 12.47
C ARG A 35 -31.20 -27.67 11.39
N GLY A 36 -31.10 -26.72 10.45
CA GLY A 36 -32.00 -26.66 9.29
C GLY A 36 -31.60 -25.64 8.22
N GLN A 37 -31.95 -25.91 6.96
CA GLN A 37 -31.96 -24.93 5.87
C GLN A 37 -33.29 -24.18 5.89
N PHE A 38 -33.25 -22.85 5.84
CA PHE A 38 -34.43 -22.01 5.70
C PHE A 38 -34.51 -21.45 4.27
N SER A 39 -35.66 -21.60 3.62
CA SER A 39 -35.97 -20.93 2.36
C SER A 39 -37.24 -20.10 2.53
N ALA A 40 -37.20 -18.84 2.08
CA ALA A 40 -38.38 -17.98 2.04
C ALA A 40 -38.94 -17.95 0.62
N ALA A 41 -40.24 -18.18 0.47
CA ALA A 41 -41.00 -17.83 -0.72
C ALA A 41 -41.65 -16.46 -0.52
N ASN A 42 -41.90 -15.76 -1.63
CA ASN A 42 -42.40 -14.38 -1.73
C ASN A 42 -43.37 -13.93 -0.62
N GLY A 43 -43.11 -12.75 -0.03
CA GLY A 43 -44.14 -11.99 0.70
C GLY A 43 -43.83 -11.61 2.15
N ILE A 44 -42.71 -12.05 2.74
CA ILE A 44 -42.42 -11.75 4.16
C ILE A 44 -41.60 -10.45 4.28
N SER A 45 -42.25 -9.39 4.76
CA SER A 45 -41.62 -8.20 5.32
C SER A 45 -41.32 -8.45 6.81
N GLY A 46 -40.08 -8.23 7.26
CA GLY A 46 -39.74 -8.22 8.70
C GLY A 46 -39.45 -9.59 9.36
N ALA A 47 -38.90 -10.57 8.63
CA ALA A 47 -38.52 -11.85 9.23
C ALA A 47 -37.31 -11.72 10.19
N GLN A 48 -37.52 -11.94 11.48
CA GLN A 48 -36.44 -12.14 12.46
C GLN A 48 -35.98 -13.60 12.43
N TYR A 49 -34.69 -13.82 12.15
CA TYR A 49 -34.05 -15.14 12.19
C TYR A 49 -33.20 -15.29 13.45
N LEU A 50 -33.67 -16.11 14.39
CA LEU A 50 -32.87 -16.62 15.51
C LEU A 50 -32.25 -17.96 15.09
N ALA A 51 -30.95 -17.99 14.81
CA ALA A 51 -30.21 -19.24 14.64
C ALA A 51 -29.04 -19.27 15.64
N SER A 52 -29.10 -20.22 16.57
CA SER A 52 -27.95 -20.65 17.37
C SER A 52 -27.70 -22.14 17.07
N ASP A 53 -26.63 -22.45 16.34
CA ASP A 53 -26.07 -23.81 16.32
C ASP A 53 -24.56 -23.74 16.59
N ALA A 54 -24.12 -24.54 17.56
CA ALA A 54 -22.74 -24.71 18.01
C ALA A 54 -21.98 -25.78 17.21
N SER A 55 -22.31 -26.04 15.95
CA SER A 55 -21.69 -27.16 15.22
C SER A 55 -21.56 -27.03 13.69
N SER A 56 -21.78 -25.84 13.11
CA SER A 56 -21.38 -25.52 11.73
C SER A 56 -20.70 -24.15 11.67
N ASN A 57 -19.42 -24.11 11.33
CA ASN A 57 -18.57 -22.90 11.24
C ASN A 57 -18.92 -21.96 10.07
N SER A 58 -20.14 -22.01 9.52
CA SER A 58 -20.55 -21.24 8.34
C SER A 58 -22.01 -20.85 8.43
N VAL A 59 -22.29 -19.57 8.17
CA VAL A 59 -23.64 -19.03 7.94
C VAL A 59 -23.70 -18.54 6.50
N VAL A 60 -24.56 -19.15 5.69
CA VAL A 60 -24.76 -18.78 4.27
C VAL A 60 -26.11 -18.09 4.12
N PHE A 61 -26.13 -16.85 3.63
CA PHE A 61 -27.35 -16.13 3.28
C PHE A 61 -27.54 -16.15 1.76
N THR A 62 -28.49 -16.96 1.27
CA THR A 62 -28.84 -17.04 -0.16
C THR A 62 -30.16 -16.32 -0.45
N ALA A 63 -30.09 -15.22 -1.22
CA ALA A 63 -31.28 -14.59 -1.79
C ALA A 63 -31.68 -15.28 -3.10
N LEU A 64 -32.97 -15.59 -3.28
CA LEU A 64 -33.52 -16.24 -4.48
C LEU A 64 -34.12 -15.25 -5.49
N SER A 65 -33.85 -13.95 -5.39
CA SER A 65 -34.42 -12.95 -6.31
C SER A 65 -33.42 -11.91 -6.80
N SER A 66 -33.67 -11.42 -8.01
CA SER A 66 -32.89 -10.36 -8.68
C SER A 66 -33.43 -8.94 -8.40
N ALA A 67 -34.27 -8.77 -7.38
CA ALA A 67 -34.86 -7.48 -7.02
C ALA A 67 -34.27 -6.98 -5.68
N PRO A 68 -33.95 -5.68 -5.54
CA PRO A 68 -33.41 -5.13 -4.31
C PRO A 68 -34.46 -5.20 -3.20
N TRP A 69 -34.13 -5.90 -2.10
CA TRP A 69 -34.94 -5.97 -0.89
C TRP A 69 -34.11 -5.52 0.31
N SER A 70 -34.73 -4.78 1.23
CA SER A 70 -34.15 -4.39 2.51
C SER A 70 -34.35 -5.53 3.53
N TYR A 71 -33.25 -6.04 4.10
CA TYR A 71 -33.29 -6.96 5.24
C TYR A 71 -32.97 -6.17 6.52
N SER A 72 -33.89 -6.12 7.47
CA SER A 72 -33.60 -5.70 8.86
C SER A 72 -33.31 -6.95 9.67
N LEU A 73 -32.08 -7.12 10.13
CA LEU A 73 -31.73 -8.19 11.04
C LEU A 73 -31.49 -7.62 12.44
N THR A 74 -32.41 -7.88 13.37
CA THR A 74 -32.25 -7.41 14.74
C THR A 74 -31.17 -8.23 15.46
N THR A 75 -30.20 -7.51 16.04
CA THR A 75 -29.10 -7.92 16.93
C THR A 75 -29.01 -9.39 17.34
N HIS A 76 -27.87 -10.02 17.08
CA HIS A 76 -27.49 -11.31 17.67
C HIS A 76 -26.04 -11.33 18.14
N THR A 77 -25.83 -11.67 19.42
CA THR A 77 -24.53 -12.06 19.95
C THR A 77 -24.25 -13.50 19.51
N VAL A 78 -23.33 -13.70 18.57
CA VAL A 78 -22.85 -15.04 18.22
C VAL A 78 -21.64 -15.36 19.10
N SER A 79 -21.82 -16.30 20.04
CA SER A 79 -20.72 -16.85 20.84
C SER A 79 -20.10 -18.06 20.12
N GLY A 80 -18.96 -17.87 19.45
CA GLY A 80 -18.19 -18.93 18.76
C GLY A 80 -17.21 -18.36 17.71
N SER A 81 -16.27 -19.19 17.25
CA SER A 81 -15.37 -18.87 16.11
C SER A 81 -16.12 -19.02 14.79
N LEU A 82 -16.27 -17.94 14.02
CA LEU A 82 -16.88 -17.95 12.69
C LEU A 82 -15.77 -17.87 11.63
N ASP A 83 -15.67 -18.84 10.71
CA ASP A 83 -14.56 -18.87 9.74
C ASP A 83 -14.82 -18.03 8.47
N ALA A 84 -16.08 -17.83 8.06
CA ALA A 84 -16.43 -17.03 6.87
C ALA A 84 -17.89 -16.57 6.87
N VAL A 85 -18.15 -15.36 6.31
CA VAL A 85 -19.48 -14.86 5.95
C VAL A 85 -19.49 -14.47 4.48
N THR A 86 -20.36 -15.09 3.67
CA THR A 86 -20.49 -14.80 2.23
C THR A 86 -21.86 -14.21 1.95
N PHE A 87 -21.88 -13.00 1.37
CA PHE A 87 -23.10 -12.35 0.92
C PHE A 87 -23.32 -12.60 -0.58
N GLY A 88 -24.56 -12.90 -0.98
CA GLY A 88 -24.93 -13.01 -2.40
C GLY A 88 -24.95 -11.65 -3.10
N THR A 89 -24.71 -11.65 -4.42
CA THR A 89 -24.75 -10.44 -5.26
C THR A 89 -26.10 -9.74 -5.16
N GLY A 90 -26.10 -8.42 -4.90
CA GLY A 90 -27.30 -7.58 -4.87
C GLY A 90 -27.96 -7.41 -3.49
N THR A 91 -27.28 -7.77 -2.41
CA THR A 91 -27.75 -7.50 -1.04
C THR A 91 -27.34 -6.10 -0.60
N ALA A 92 -28.34 -5.25 -0.29
CA ALA A 92 -28.17 -4.01 0.46
C ALA A 92 -28.54 -4.30 1.92
N LEU A 93 -27.63 -4.01 2.86
CA LEU A 93 -27.85 -4.27 4.28
C LEU A 93 -28.48 -3.03 4.94
N ASP A 94 -29.64 -3.20 5.57
CA ASP A 94 -30.31 -2.17 6.36
C ASP A 94 -29.97 -2.36 7.85
N THR A 95 -29.15 -1.46 8.39
CA THR A 95 -28.96 -1.06 9.81
C THR A 95 -28.97 -2.14 10.92
N ALA A 96 -28.39 -3.31 10.69
CA ALA A 96 -28.20 -4.32 11.74
C ALA A 96 -26.82 -4.22 12.43
N THR A 97 -26.76 -3.79 13.69
CA THR A 97 -25.51 -3.85 14.49
C THR A 97 -25.15 -5.30 14.83
N ARG A 98 -23.94 -5.78 14.46
CA ARG A 98 -23.41 -7.07 14.92
C ARG A 98 -22.08 -6.93 15.66
N THR A 99 -21.87 -7.76 16.67
CA THR A 99 -20.64 -7.82 17.50
C THR A 99 -20.05 -9.22 17.43
N PHE A 100 -18.83 -9.36 16.87
CA PHE A 100 -18.10 -10.63 16.76
C PHE A 100 -16.99 -10.71 17.82
N THR A 101 -17.18 -11.49 18.87
CA THR A 101 -16.28 -11.47 20.03
C THR A 101 -15.02 -12.36 19.91
N GLN A 102 -14.93 -13.31 18.97
CA GLN A 102 -13.76 -14.20 18.81
C GLN A 102 -13.58 -14.72 17.38
N THR A 103 -12.56 -14.23 16.65
CA THR A 103 -12.03 -14.88 15.43
C THR A 103 -10.56 -14.48 15.25
N THR A 104 -9.73 -15.41 14.74
CA THR A 104 -8.34 -15.15 14.39
C THR A 104 -8.18 -14.56 12.98
N GLU A 105 -9.19 -14.68 12.13
CA GLU A 105 -9.29 -14.08 10.79
C GLU A 105 -10.78 -14.14 10.37
N LEU A 106 -11.42 -13.02 10.02
CA LEU A 106 -12.73 -12.98 9.38
C LEU A 106 -12.56 -12.42 7.97
N SER A 107 -12.83 -13.23 6.94
CA SER A 107 -12.81 -12.79 5.54
C SER A 107 -14.23 -12.39 5.10
N ILE A 108 -14.42 -11.14 4.69
CA ILE A 108 -15.69 -10.63 4.18
C ILE A 108 -15.50 -10.22 2.71
N SER A 109 -16.10 -10.97 1.79
CA SER A 109 -16.05 -10.68 0.35
C SER A 109 -17.43 -10.26 -0.18
N GLY A 110 -17.48 -9.21 -1.00
CA GLY A 110 -18.67 -8.85 -1.77
C GLY A 110 -19.70 -7.97 -1.04
N LEU A 111 -19.29 -7.24 -0.01
CA LEU A 111 -20.16 -6.28 0.69
C LEU A 111 -20.27 -4.97 -0.11
N ASN A 112 -21.49 -4.63 -0.54
CA ASN A 112 -21.79 -3.37 -1.20
C ASN A 112 -22.56 -2.49 -0.19
N ILE A 113 -21.85 -1.68 0.60
CA ILE A 113 -22.46 -0.80 1.61
C ILE A 113 -22.92 0.49 0.92
N THR A 114 -24.22 0.69 0.80
CA THR A 114 -24.82 1.87 0.13
C THR A 114 -25.42 2.91 1.09
N ASP A 115 -25.41 2.68 2.42
CA ASP A 115 -25.96 3.64 3.38
C ASP A 115 -25.22 3.59 4.74
N SER A 116 -24.99 4.76 5.35
CA SER A 116 -23.81 5.08 6.15
C SER A 116 -24.05 5.25 7.65
N THR A 117 -25.05 4.58 8.23
CA THR A 117 -25.54 4.97 9.57
C THR A 117 -25.13 4.08 10.75
N THR A 118 -24.42 2.96 10.59
CA THR A 118 -23.92 2.18 11.76
C THR A 118 -22.65 1.38 11.47
N ALA A 119 -21.57 1.67 12.23
CA ALA A 119 -20.28 0.98 12.20
C ALA A 119 -20.36 -0.45 12.81
N GLU A 120 -19.68 -1.42 12.20
CA GLU A 120 -19.44 -2.77 12.75
C GLU A 120 -17.96 -2.98 13.07
N THR A 121 -17.68 -3.65 14.20
CA THR A 121 -16.35 -4.15 14.56
C THR A 121 -16.04 -5.41 13.76
N ILE A 122 -15.25 -5.27 12.68
CA ILE A 122 -14.72 -6.41 11.91
C ILE A 122 -13.24 -6.57 12.24
N ARG A 123 -12.88 -7.68 12.89
CA ARG A 123 -11.47 -8.12 12.99
C ARG A 123 -11.18 -9.09 11.86
N GLY A 124 -10.51 -8.61 10.82
CA GLY A 124 -10.13 -9.39 9.65
C GLY A 124 -10.34 -8.62 8.35
N GLN A 125 -9.61 -9.04 7.31
CA GLN A 125 -9.54 -8.46 5.98
C GLN A 125 -10.92 -7.99 5.45
N VAL A 126 -11.11 -6.66 5.45
CA VAL A 126 -12.26 -6.01 4.81
C VAL A 126 -11.86 -5.71 3.37
N THR A 127 -12.68 -6.12 2.40
CA THR A 127 -12.60 -5.60 1.02
C THR A 127 -13.75 -4.61 0.85
N ALA A 128 -13.46 -3.31 0.96
CA ALA A 128 -14.45 -2.24 0.84
C ALA A 128 -14.01 -1.20 -0.18
N HIS A 129 -14.94 -0.65 -0.97
CA HIS A 129 -14.66 0.34 -2.02
C HIS A 129 -14.92 1.80 -1.58
N SER A 130 -15.15 2.05 -0.29
CA SER A 130 -15.35 3.38 0.31
C SER A 130 -15.59 3.22 1.81
N VAL A 131 -14.62 3.63 2.66
CA VAL A 131 -14.58 3.30 4.10
C VAL A 131 -14.80 4.47 5.07
N ASP A 132 -15.09 5.69 4.60
CA ASP A 132 -15.06 6.90 5.46
C ASP A 132 -15.97 6.81 6.72
N ASP A 133 -17.05 6.00 6.75
CA ASP A 133 -17.98 5.92 7.90
C ASP A 133 -17.85 4.65 8.78
N LEU A 134 -17.07 3.64 8.40
CA LEU A 134 -16.95 2.38 9.17
C LEU A 134 -15.95 2.45 10.34
N LEU A 135 -15.13 3.50 10.36
CA LEU A 135 -13.79 3.47 10.93
C LEU A 135 -13.66 4.26 12.27
N SER A 136 -14.67 5.05 12.66
CA SER A 136 -14.69 5.78 13.95
C SER A 136 -14.68 4.88 15.20
N TYR A 137 -14.88 3.57 15.05
CA TYR A 137 -14.84 2.59 16.15
C TYR A 137 -13.57 1.72 16.16
N LEU A 138 -12.70 1.85 15.13
CA LEU A 138 -11.44 1.10 14.99
C LEU A 138 -10.22 1.92 15.41
N GLU A 139 -10.41 3.11 16.01
CA GLU A 139 -9.37 4.00 16.55
C GLU A 139 -8.47 3.37 17.66
N SER A 140 -8.56 2.06 17.92
CA SER A 140 -7.73 1.38 18.92
C SER A 140 -6.86 0.25 18.39
N ASP A 141 -6.98 -0.13 17.11
CA ASP A 141 -6.29 -1.30 16.56
C ASP A 141 -5.74 -1.03 15.15
N SER A 142 -4.58 -1.65 14.86
CA SER A 142 -3.97 -1.72 13.53
C SER A 142 -4.90 -2.33 12.48
N LEU A 143 -4.99 -1.69 11.32
CA LEU A 143 -5.78 -2.12 10.17
C LEU A 143 -4.95 -2.98 9.21
N ASN A 144 -5.53 -4.09 8.75
CA ASN A 144 -5.03 -4.86 7.61
C ASN A 144 -6.06 -4.80 6.49
N PHE A 145 -5.76 -4.08 5.42
CA PHE A 145 -6.68 -3.86 4.31
C PHE A 145 -6.09 -4.37 2.98
N VAL A 146 -6.94 -5.00 2.15
CA VAL A 146 -6.58 -5.44 0.79
C VAL A 146 -7.66 -4.98 -0.18
N GLY A 147 -7.25 -4.17 -1.14
CA GLY A 147 -8.07 -3.59 -2.18
C GLY A 147 -8.41 -4.57 -3.28
N SER A 148 -9.16 -4.04 -4.21
CA SER A 148 -9.85 -4.74 -5.26
C SER A 148 -9.00 -4.74 -6.54
N THR A 149 -9.67 -4.88 -7.69
CA THR A 149 -9.06 -4.69 -9.00
C THR A 149 -9.36 -3.31 -9.61
N GLY A 150 -10.10 -2.46 -8.91
CA GLY A 150 -10.43 -1.11 -9.33
C GLY A 150 -9.74 -0.08 -8.46
N ASN A 151 -9.86 1.19 -8.83
CA ASN A 151 -9.29 2.29 -8.07
C ASN A 151 -9.94 2.38 -6.68
N ASP A 152 -9.12 2.29 -5.65
CA ASP A 152 -9.57 2.26 -4.28
C ASP A 152 -9.01 3.43 -3.45
N VAL A 153 -9.67 3.73 -2.32
CA VAL A 153 -9.34 4.85 -1.43
C VAL A 153 -9.37 4.35 0.01
N PHE A 154 -8.21 4.33 0.69
CA PHE A 154 -8.09 3.89 2.09
C PHE A 154 -7.35 4.90 2.94
N LYS A 155 -7.86 5.13 4.16
CA LYS A 155 -7.23 5.99 5.15
C LYS A 155 -7.16 5.24 6.47
N GLY A 156 -5.95 5.17 7.05
CA GLY A 156 -5.65 4.68 8.38
C GLY A 156 -5.88 5.74 9.44
N TYR A 157 -5.35 5.49 10.63
CA TYR A 157 -5.41 6.41 11.78
C TYR A 157 -4.04 6.49 12.45
N ASP A 158 -3.98 6.68 13.77
CA ASP A 158 -2.72 6.86 14.49
C ASP A 158 -2.04 5.53 14.90
N HIS A 159 -2.27 4.44 14.17
CA HIS A 159 -1.76 3.09 14.47
C HIS A 159 -0.99 2.50 13.30
N ASN A 160 -0.07 1.58 13.62
CA ASN A 160 0.70 0.84 12.61
C ASN A 160 -0.22 -0.02 11.73
N ASP A 161 -0.47 0.43 10.52
CA ASP A 161 -1.40 -0.16 9.58
C ASP A 161 -0.66 -0.92 8.46
N ARG A 162 -1.38 -1.81 7.77
CA ARG A 162 -0.90 -2.50 6.58
C ARG A 162 -1.95 -2.47 5.47
N PHE A 163 -1.63 -1.80 4.37
CA PHE A 163 -2.54 -1.63 3.23
C PHE A 163 -1.96 -2.24 1.95
N SER A 164 -2.83 -2.79 1.12
CA SER A 164 -2.53 -3.21 -0.24
C SER A 164 -3.61 -2.69 -1.17
N GLY A 165 -3.26 -1.88 -2.17
CA GLY A 165 -4.19 -1.31 -3.15
C GLY A 165 -4.69 -2.37 -4.15
N GLY A 166 -3.77 -3.14 -4.72
CA GLY A 166 -4.12 -4.25 -5.61
C GLY A 166 -3.92 -3.89 -7.07
N ASN A 167 -4.98 -3.87 -7.88
CA ASN A 167 -4.90 -3.27 -9.21
C ASN A 167 -5.79 -2.04 -9.24
N GLY A 168 -5.43 -1.06 -10.05
CA GLY A 168 -6.15 0.21 -10.14
C GLY A 168 -5.21 1.34 -9.79
N ASN A 169 -5.69 2.57 -9.94
CA ASN A 169 -4.97 3.73 -9.43
C ASN A 169 -5.50 4.02 -8.03
N ASP A 170 -4.77 3.61 -7.02
CA ASP A 170 -5.21 3.61 -5.64
C ASP A 170 -4.73 4.85 -4.89
N SER A 171 -5.45 5.21 -3.82
CA SER A 171 -5.07 6.31 -2.94
C SER A 171 -5.10 5.85 -1.48
N LEU A 172 -3.92 5.72 -0.89
CA LEU A 172 -3.70 5.07 0.40
C LEU A 172 -3.02 6.04 1.37
N TRP A 173 -3.61 6.26 2.54
CA TRP A 173 -3.07 7.12 3.61
C TRP A 173 -2.92 6.33 4.89
N GLY A 174 -1.73 6.25 5.47
CA GLY A 174 -1.45 5.64 6.78
C GLY A 174 -1.90 6.51 7.95
N ASN A 175 -1.61 7.82 7.86
CA ASN A 175 -1.80 8.86 8.86
C ASN A 175 -0.79 8.83 10.01
N GLY A 176 -0.89 7.93 10.97
CA GLY A 176 0.03 7.89 12.09
C GLY A 176 0.37 6.48 12.52
N GLY A 177 1.50 6.31 13.20
CA GLY A 177 2.06 4.98 13.42
C GLY A 177 3.05 4.61 12.32
N ASN A 178 3.65 3.43 12.46
CA ASN A 178 4.65 2.92 11.52
C ASN A 178 3.97 1.95 10.56
N ASP A 179 3.66 2.45 9.37
CA ASP A 179 2.77 1.80 8.42
C ASP A 179 3.52 1.02 7.34
N ILE A 180 2.83 0.07 6.73
CA ILE A 180 3.32 -0.64 5.55
C ILE A 180 2.27 -0.57 4.44
N ILE A 181 2.55 0.20 3.41
CA ILE A 181 1.60 0.50 2.34
C ILE A 181 2.15 -0.02 1.00
N TYR A 182 1.33 -0.83 0.31
CA TYR A 182 1.60 -1.36 -1.03
C TYR A 182 0.59 -0.78 -2.02
N GLY A 183 1.04 -0.08 -3.05
CA GLY A 183 0.19 0.38 -4.15
C GLY A 183 -0.31 -0.80 -4.98
N GLY A 184 0.61 -1.42 -5.74
CA GLY A 184 0.31 -2.61 -6.53
C GLY A 184 0.47 -2.33 -8.01
N ASN A 185 -0.57 -2.55 -8.80
CA ASN A 185 -0.55 -2.26 -10.23
C ASN A 185 -1.40 -1.03 -10.53
N GLY A 186 -0.81 -0.03 -11.17
CA GLY A 186 -1.48 1.19 -11.57
C GLY A 186 -0.68 2.39 -11.10
N ASN A 187 -1.21 3.59 -11.32
CA ASN A 187 -0.54 4.81 -10.87
C ASN A 187 -1.11 5.20 -9.51
N ASP A 188 -0.41 4.83 -8.45
CA ASP A 188 -0.89 4.91 -7.09
C ASP A 188 -0.44 6.19 -6.39
N THR A 189 -1.19 6.60 -5.37
CA THR A 189 -0.81 7.67 -4.44
C THR A 189 -0.76 7.12 -3.03
N LEU A 190 0.43 7.10 -2.45
CA LEU A 190 0.71 6.54 -1.13
C LEU A 190 1.20 7.66 -0.19
N VAL A 191 0.64 7.74 1.00
CA VAL A 191 1.05 8.68 2.05
C VAL A 191 1.21 7.92 3.35
N GLY A 192 2.41 7.91 3.94
CA GLY A 192 2.69 7.31 5.24
C GLY A 192 2.05 8.13 6.34
N GLY A 193 2.57 9.33 6.57
CA GLY A 193 2.01 10.28 7.53
C GLY A 193 3.00 10.55 8.66
N SER A 194 2.81 9.96 9.83
CA SER A 194 3.68 10.18 10.98
C SER A 194 4.11 8.88 11.62
N GLY A 195 5.42 8.65 11.71
CA GLY A 195 5.99 7.37 12.13
C GLY A 195 7.05 6.94 11.12
N ASP A 196 7.73 5.83 11.41
CA ASP A 196 8.71 5.28 10.47
C ASP A 196 7.99 4.32 9.50
N ASP A 197 7.62 4.83 8.33
CA ASP A 197 6.75 4.17 7.36
C ASP A 197 7.51 3.42 6.26
N LYS A 198 6.83 2.44 5.64
CA LYS A 198 7.32 1.71 4.47
C LYS A 198 6.31 1.75 3.33
N LEU A 199 6.66 2.45 2.27
CA LEU A 199 5.80 2.66 1.11
C LEU A 199 6.40 1.95 -0.12
N TYR A 200 5.58 1.18 -0.81
CA TYR A 200 5.95 0.42 -2.00
C TYR A 200 4.95 0.70 -3.13
N GLY A 201 5.33 1.51 -4.12
CA GLY A 201 4.52 1.81 -5.31
C GLY A 201 4.25 0.56 -6.14
N GLN A 202 5.33 -0.14 -6.50
CA GLN A 202 5.36 -1.32 -7.37
C GLN A 202 5.23 -0.98 -8.85
N ASN A 203 4.13 -1.29 -9.52
CA ASN A 203 4.06 -1.19 -10.98
C ASN A 203 3.21 0.01 -11.40
N GLY A 204 3.83 1.03 -11.99
CA GLY A 204 3.14 2.18 -12.56
C GLY A 204 3.89 3.47 -12.25
N ASN A 205 3.31 4.61 -12.59
CA ASN A 205 3.91 5.89 -12.23
C ASN A 205 3.29 6.35 -10.91
N ASP A 206 3.99 6.07 -9.82
CA ASP A 206 3.49 6.21 -8.46
C ASP A 206 3.92 7.51 -7.81
N LYS A 207 3.15 7.94 -6.82
CA LYS A 207 3.47 9.08 -5.97
C LYS A 207 3.50 8.66 -4.51
N LEU A 208 4.68 8.73 -3.90
CA LEU A 208 4.92 8.31 -2.52
C LEU A 208 5.32 9.50 -1.66
N LYS A 209 4.72 9.63 -0.47
CA LYS A 209 5.05 10.64 0.53
C LYS A 209 5.26 9.96 1.88
N GLY A 210 6.47 10.01 2.42
CA GLY A 210 6.81 9.45 3.73
C GLY A 210 6.09 10.19 4.84
N GLY A 211 6.42 11.47 5.01
CA GLY A 211 5.79 12.33 5.99
C GLY A 211 6.77 12.72 7.09
N THR A 212 6.44 12.45 8.35
CA THR A 212 7.39 12.66 9.46
C THR A 212 7.87 11.32 9.99
N GLY A 213 9.16 11.15 10.19
CA GLY A 213 9.75 9.89 10.65
C GLY A 213 10.86 9.45 9.71
N ASN A 214 11.49 8.32 9.97
CA ASN A 214 12.55 7.79 9.10
C ASN A 214 11.94 6.75 8.17
N ASP A 215 11.58 7.19 6.97
CA ASP A 215 10.75 6.42 6.07
C ASP A 215 11.58 5.63 5.05
N VAL A 216 10.96 4.58 4.52
CA VAL A 216 11.50 3.81 3.40
C VAL A 216 10.49 3.82 2.26
N LEU A 217 10.86 4.49 1.17
CA LEU A 217 10.02 4.63 -0.02
C LEU A 217 10.65 3.87 -1.19
N LYS A 218 9.83 3.08 -1.89
CA LYS A 218 10.22 2.38 -3.10
C LYS A 218 9.22 2.64 -4.23
N GLY A 219 9.68 3.25 -5.31
CA GLY A 219 8.89 3.51 -6.51
C GLY A 219 8.51 2.21 -7.19
N GLY A 220 9.49 1.52 -7.77
CA GLY A 220 9.30 0.24 -8.41
C GLY A 220 9.58 0.34 -9.90
N THR A 221 8.59 0.04 -10.74
CA THR A 221 8.72 0.22 -12.19
C THR A 221 7.82 1.35 -12.65
N GLY A 222 8.35 2.28 -13.43
CA GLY A 222 7.62 3.44 -13.91
C GLY A 222 8.39 4.71 -13.60
N ASN A 223 7.79 5.86 -13.90
CA ASN A 223 8.39 7.14 -13.57
C ASN A 223 7.72 7.64 -12.29
N ASP A 224 8.39 7.44 -11.17
CA ASP A 224 7.85 7.64 -9.84
C ASP A 224 8.23 8.99 -9.24
N ALA A 225 7.43 9.46 -8.28
CA ALA A 225 7.68 10.67 -7.53
C ALA A 225 7.68 10.37 -6.02
N LEU A 226 8.87 10.34 -5.42
CA LEU A 226 9.10 9.99 -4.02
C LEU A 226 9.50 11.24 -3.23
N TYR A 227 8.80 11.48 -2.12
CA TYR A 227 9.07 12.57 -1.18
C TYR A 227 9.21 12.00 0.22
N GLY A 228 10.42 12.02 0.81
CA GLY A 228 10.65 11.59 2.19
C GLY A 228 9.95 12.51 3.20
N GLU A 229 10.11 13.82 2.97
CA GLU A 229 9.58 14.92 3.78
C GLU A 229 10.43 15.21 5.03
N ALA A 230 10.17 14.66 6.21
CA ALA A 230 10.92 15.02 7.42
C ALA A 230 11.41 13.81 8.20
N GLY A 231 12.72 13.70 8.40
CA GLY A 231 13.41 12.61 9.08
C GLY A 231 14.52 12.08 8.19
N ASN A 232 15.18 10.97 8.58
CA ASN A 232 16.29 10.43 7.80
C ASN A 232 15.78 9.30 6.92
N ASP A 233 15.48 9.61 5.67
CA ASP A 233 14.72 8.75 4.80
C ASP A 233 15.60 7.93 3.86
N LYS A 234 15.03 6.84 3.35
CA LYS A 234 15.63 6.03 2.28
C LYS A 234 14.67 5.95 1.11
N LEU A 235 15.06 6.56 -0.01
CA LEU A 235 14.27 6.61 -1.22
C LEU A 235 14.93 5.76 -2.30
N TYR A 236 14.16 4.85 -2.89
CA TYR A 236 14.56 3.99 -4.01
C TYR A 236 13.62 4.23 -5.18
N GLY A 237 14.06 4.88 -6.25
CA GLY A 237 13.26 5.02 -7.49
C GLY A 237 13.06 3.66 -8.15
N GLU A 238 14.15 2.90 -8.24
CA GLU A 238 14.24 1.57 -8.87
C GLU A 238 14.31 1.63 -10.40
N ALA A 239 13.22 1.52 -11.15
CA ALA A 239 13.29 1.43 -12.62
C ALA A 239 12.38 2.44 -13.32
N GLY A 240 12.98 3.37 -14.05
CA GLY A 240 12.31 4.39 -14.84
C GLY A 240 12.92 5.76 -14.53
N ASN A 241 12.33 6.84 -15.01
CA ASN A 241 12.85 8.17 -14.78
C ASN A 241 12.18 8.78 -13.56
N ASP A 242 12.83 8.68 -12.42
CA ASP A 242 12.22 8.97 -11.14
C ASP A 242 12.56 10.38 -10.63
N THR A 243 11.70 10.92 -9.79
CA THR A 243 11.93 12.16 -9.04
C THR A 243 11.96 11.85 -7.56
N LEU A 244 13.11 11.99 -6.93
CA LEU A 244 13.32 11.75 -5.50
C LEU A 244 13.64 13.07 -4.79
N ASN A 245 12.95 13.32 -3.69
CA ASN A 245 13.20 14.44 -2.80
C ASN A 245 13.27 13.93 -1.35
N GLY A 246 14.46 13.97 -0.74
CA GLY A 246 14.67 13.55 0.64
C GLY A 246 13.86 14.42 1.60
N GLY A 247 14.16 15.72 1.61
CA GLY A 247 13.39 16.71 2.35
C GLY A 247 14.22 17.31 3.46
N ALA A 248 13.90 17.04 4.72
CA ALA A 248 14.65 17.52 5.87
C ALA A 248 15.16 16.34 6.69
N GLY A 249 16.47 16.27 6.90
CA GLY A 249 17.14 15.16 7.59
C GLY A 249 18.33 14.68 6.78
N ASP A 250 19.04 13.67 7.27
CA ASP A 250 20.20 13.11 6.58
C ASP A 250 19.73 11.94 5.70
N ASP A 251 19.38 12.21 4.44
CA ASP A 251 18.67 11.26 3.58
C ASP A 251 19.60 10.39 2.71
N ARG A 252 19.10 9.24 2.27
CA ARG A 252 19.77 8.38 1.28
C ARG A 252 18.90 8.17 0.06
N LEU A 253 19.36 8.65 -1.09
CA LEU A 253 18.63 8.58 -2.36
C LEU A 253 19.32 7.62 -3.32
N TYR A 254 18.54 6.67 -3.83
CA TYR A 254 18.93 5.68 -4.83
C TYR A 254 18.02 5.88 -6.04
N GLY A 255 18.51 6.52 -7.11
CA GLY A 255 17.73 6.70 -8.34
C GLY A 255 17.32 5.34 -8.92
N GLY A 256 18.34 4.53 -9.24
CA GLY A 256 18.13 3.23 -9.86
C GLY A 256 18.45 3.35 -11.34
N SER A 257 17.75 2.62 -12.20
CA SER A 257 17.99 2.70 -13.65
C SER A 257 17.05 3.72 -14.29
N GLY A 258 17.62 4.70 -14.97
CA GLY A 258 16.81 5.72 -15.65
C GLY A 258 17.59 7.01 -15.81
N ALA A 259 16.88 8.09 -16.12
CA ALA A 259 17.40 9.44 -15.93
C ALA A 259 16.66 10.06 -14.75
N ASP A 260 17.26 9.97 -13.57
CA ASP A 260 16.61 10.34 -12.32
C ASP A 260 16.92 11.78 -11.91
N THR A 261 15.98 12.40 -11.20
CA THR A 261 16.13 13.72 -10.60
C THR A 261 16.15 13.59 -9.09
N LEU A 262 17.31 13.86 -8.49
CA LEU A 262 17.57 13.65 -7.07
C LEU A 262 17.75 14.99 -6.36
N THR A 263 16.99 15.22 -5.30
CA THR A 263 17.07 16.42 -4.45
C THR A 263 17.26 15.96 -3.01
N GLY A 264 18.39 16.29 -2.40
CA GLY A 264 18.65 15.89 -1.00
C GLY A 264 17.75 16.67 -0.05
N GLY A 265 17.74 18.00 -0.21
CA GLY A 265 17.03 18.93 0.65
C GLY A 265 17.94 19.50 1.73
N ALA A 266 17.46 19.52 2.96
CA ALA A 266 18.15 20.09 4.10
C ALA A 266 18.73 18.98 4.98
N GLY A 267 20.04 18.89 5.07
CA GLY A 267 20.71 17.94 5.95
C GLY A 267 22.05 17.55 5.35
N LYS A 268 22.53 16.35 5.67
CA LYS A 268 23.71 15.74 5.06
C LYS A 268 23.28 14.53 4.25
N ASP A 269 23.01 14.77 2.98
CA ASP A 269 22.39 13.76 2.14
C ASP A 269 23.43 12.88 1.45
N THR A 270 23.04 11.67 1.13
CA THR A 270 23.85 10.72 0.36
C THR A 270 23.14 10.30 -0.91
N PHE A 271 23.72 10.62 -2.06
CA PHE A 271 23.27 10.16 -3.38
C PHE A 271 24.05 8.90 -3.74
N VAL A 272 23.37 7.76 -3.83
CA VAL A 272 24.00 6.44 -3.87
C VAL A 272 23.89 5.83 -5.26
N PHE A 273 25.03 5.42 -5.80
CA PHE A 273 25.14 4.69 -7.07
C PHE A 273 25.80 3.34 -6.83
N THR A 274 25.12 2.28 -7.25
CA THR A 274 25.52 0.89 -7.00
C THR A 274 26.00 0.16 -8.25
N SER A 275 25.69 0.71 -9.42
CA SER A 275 26.10 0.20 -10.72
C SER A 275 26.35 1.35 -11.68
N LYS A 276 27.18 1.11 -12.70
CA LYS A 276 27.36 2.06 -13.81
C LYS A 276 26.09 2.28 -14.64
N LEU A 277 25.14 1.36 -14.52
CA LEU A 277 23.85 1.44 -15.21
C LEU A 277 22.88 2.38 -14.50
N ASP A 278 23.17 2.73 -13.25
CA ASP A 278 22.30 3.62 -12.49
C ASP A 278 22.32 5.02 -13.13
N SER A 279 23.49 5.50 -13.57
CA SER A 279 23.59 6.77 -14.30
C SER A 279 24.59 6.71 -15.47
N THR A 280 24.06 6.63 -16.69
CA THR A 280 24.83 6.48 -17.93
C THR A 280 25.42 7.79 -18.44
N VAL A 281 26.41 7.68 -19.34
CA VAL A 281 27.00 8.85 -20.02
C VAL A 281 26.00 9.58 -20.92
N ALA A 282 25.07 8.83 -21.52
CA ALA A 282 24.05 9.37 -22.41
C ALA A 282 22.99 10.14 -21.62
N ALA A 283 22.60 11.32 -22.11
CA ALA A 283 21.65 12.19 -21.42
C ALA A 283 20.28 11.53 -21.15
N SER A 284 19.89 10.52 -21.92
CA SER A 284 18.61 9.80 -21.75
C SER A 284 18.57 8.88 -20.53
N GLY A 285 19.70 8.63 -19.88
CA GLY A 285 19.77 7.83 -18.67
C GLY A 285 20.85 8.38 -17.74
N ARG A 286 21.03 9.69 -17.69
CA ARG A 286 22.00 10.37 -16.82
C ARG A 286 21.22 11.03 -15.70
N ASP A 287 21.59 10.72 -14.48
CA ASP A 287 20.99 11.29 -13.28
C ASP A 287 21.43 12.72 -13.05
N THR A 288 20.52 13.48 -12.44
CA THR A 288 20.68 14.88 -12.11
C THR A 288 20.45 15.10 -10.63
N ILE A 289 21.47 15.57 -9.91
CA ILE A 289 21.36 16.04 -8.53
C ILE A 289 21.13 17.56 -8.54
N THR A 290 20.06 18.01 -7.89
CA THR A 290 19.51 19.36 -8.08
C THR A 290 20.02 20.40 -7.08
N ASP A 291 20.54 19.99 -5.92
CA ASP A 291 20.84 20.90 -4.81
C ASP A 291 22.16 20.62 -4.06
N PHE A 292 23.01 19.73 -4.61
CA PHE A 292 24.26 19.28 -4.00
C PHE A 292 25.08 20.38 -3.29
N SER A 293 25.61 20.05 -2.12
CA SER A 293 26.45 20.88 -1.27
C SER A 293 27.59 20.07 -0.65
N HIS A 294 28.62 20.76 -0.11
CA HIS A 294 29.78 20.08 0.50
C HIS A 294 29.46 19.30 1.79
N SER A 295 28.26 19.47 2.38
CA SER A 295 27.80 18.61 3.46
C SER A 295 27.37 17.23 2.97
N ASP A 296 26.98 17.12 1.70
CA ASP A 296 26.42 15.92 1.10
C ASP A 296 27.53 14.98 0.61
N LYS A 297 27.12 13.79 0.17
CA LYS A 297 28.03 12.76 -0.34
C LYS A 297 27.47 12.13 -1.60
N ILE A 298 28.36 11.91 -2.57
CA ILE A 298 28.12 11.01 -3.70
C ILE A 298 28.78 9.67 -3.35
N ASP A 299 27.97 8.65 -3.12
CA ASP A 299 28.40 7.32 -2.71
C ASP A 299 28.55 6.42 -3.92
N LEU A 300 29.81 6.14 -4.27
CA LEU A 300 30.23 5.24 -5.34
C LEU A 300 30.88 3.96 -4.78
N SER A 301 30.82 3.75 -3.46
CA SER A 301 31.55 2.67 -2.78
C SER A 301 31.11 1.27 -3.19
N ALA A 302 29.94 1.13 -3.84
CA ALA A 302 29.43 -0.12 -4.37
C ALA A 302 29.88 -0.40 -5.82
N ILE A 303 30.48 0.57 -6.52
CA ILE A 303 30.93 0.41 -7.90
C ILE A 303 32.39 -0.04 -7.92
N ASP A 304 32.64 -1.24 -8.45
CA ASP A 304 34.01 -1.71 -8.66
C ASP A 304 34.66 -0.98 -9.84
N ALA A 305 35.68 -0.20 -9.53
CA ALA A 305 36.51 0.53 -10.48
C ALA A 305 37.39 -0.35 -11.39
N SER A 306 37.25 -1.68 -11.36
CA SER A 306 37.89 -2.54 -12.36
C SER A 306 37.16 -3.84 -12.64
N THR A 307 36.92 -4.16 -13.91
CA THR A 307 36.49 -5.51 -14.32
C THR A 307 37.62 -6.57 -14.27
N LYS A 308 38.84 -6.17 -13.86
CA LYS A 308 40.08 -6.94 -14.06
C LYS A 308 40.81 -7.34 -12.78
N LYS A 309 40.42 -6.86 -11.59
CA LYS A 309 40.96 -7.33 -10.31
C LYS A 309 39.82 -7.69 -9.37
N ALA A 310 40.01 -8.74 -8.59
CA ALA A 310 39.08 -9.09 -7.53
C ALA A 310 39.29 -8.16 -6.32
N GLY A 311 38.22 -7.51 -5.87
CA GLY A 311 38.20 -6.62 -4.71
C GLY A 311 38.01 -5.15 -5.12
N ASN A 312 37.23 -4.43 -4.32
CA ASN A 312 36.90 -3.01 -4.53
C ASN A 312 38.17 -2.17 -4.72
N GLN A 313 38.51 -1.83 -5.96
CA GLN A 313 39.49 -0.77 -6.18
C GLN A 313 38.76 0.56 -5.96
N ALA A 314 39.27 1.36 -5.02
CA ALA A 314 38.76 2.70 -4.78
C ALA A 314 39.00 3.57 -6.02
N PHE A 315 38.06 4.46 -6.32
CA PHE A 315 38.25 5.48 -7.34
C PHE A 315 39.40 6.42 -6.96
N THR A 316 40.09 6.94 -7.97
CA THR A 316 41.07 8.02 -7.86
C THR A 316 40.48 9.29 -8.44
N PHE A 317 40.25 10.29 -7.58
CA PHE A 317 39.80 11.60 -8.02
C PHE A 317 40.96 12.37 -8.68
N ILE A 318 40.82 12.67 -9.97
CA ILE A 318 41.82 13.38 -10.78
C ILE A 318 41.43 14.84 -11.06
N GLY A 319 40.36 15.33 -10.42
CA GLY A 319 39.89 16.70 -10.59
C GLY A 319 39.31 16.94 -11.99
N SER A 320 39.83 17.93 -12.71
CA SER A 320 39.37 18.28 -14.06
C SER A 320 40.28 17.80 -15.20
N ASP A 321 41.27 16.97 -14.88
CA ASP A 321 42.23 16.47 -15.86
C ASP A 321 41.59 15.42 -16.79
N ASP A 322 42.16 15.23 -17.97
CA ASP A 322 41.81 14.16 -18.91
C ASP A 322 42.17 12.78 -18.38
N PHE A 323 41.31 11.79 -18.68
CA PHE A 323 41.54 10.41 -18.27
C PHE A 323 42.91 9.92 -18.77
N GLY A 324 43.73 9.44 -17.84
CA GLY A 324 45.06 8.90 -18.07
C GLY A 324 45.07 7.47 -18.62
N LYS A 325 43.88 6.89 -18.85
CA LYS A 325 43.67 5.46 -19.19
C LYS A 325 44.03 4.55 -18.02
N HIS A 326 43.67 4.98 -16.82
CA HIS A 326 43.72 4.16 -15.61
C HIS A 326 42.30 3.86 -15.18
N ALA A 327 42.04 2.58 -14.86
CA ALA A 327 40.73 2.19 -14.36
C ALA A 327 40.50 2.81 -12.98
N GLY A 328 39.30 3.30 -12.75
CA GLY A 328 38.90 3.98 -11.52
C GLY A 328 39.18 5.47 -11.47
N GLU A 329 39.50 6.11 -12.60
CA GLU A 329 39.64 7.57 -12.60
C GLU A 329 38.27 8.25 -12.54
N LEU A 330 38.15 9.23 -11.65
CA LEU A 330 36.97 10.08 -11.49
C LEU A 330 37.36 11.53 -11.78
N ARG A 331 36.68 12.16 -12.74
CA ARG A 331 36.88 13.57 -13.10
C ARG A 331 35.59 14.36 -13.04
N TYR A 332 35.70 15.68 -13.03
CA TYR A 332 34.58 16.59 -13.20
C TYR A 332 34.91 17.73 -14.17
N GLU A 333 33.88 18.28 -14.81
CA GLU A 333 34.01 19.45 -15.67
C GLU A 333 32.78 20.36 -15.56
N LYS A 334 32.94 21.62 -15.95
CA LYS A 334 31.82 22.55 -15.99
C LYS A 334 30.88 22.16 -17.15
N ALA A 335 29.62 21.92 -16.83
CA ALA A 335 28.62 21.59 -17.84
C ALA A 335 28.25 22.81 -18.70
N ALA A 336 27.98 22.57 -19.99
CA ALA A 336 27.71 23.63 -20.98
C ALA A 336 26.47 24.49 -20.65
N GLY A 337 25.50 23.92 -19.93
CA GLY A 337 24.27 24.59 -19.47
C GLY A 337 24.37 25.26 -18.09
N GLY A 338 25.55 25.25 -17.47
CA GLY A 338 25.69 25.54 -16.04
C GLY A 338 25.73 24.24 -15.23
N GLY A 339 26.23 24.32 -14.00
CA GLY A 339 26.46 23.12 -13.18
C GLY A 339 27.80 22.44 -13.42
N VAL A 340 27.88 21.17 -13.03
CA VAL A 340 29.08 20.32 -13.09
C VAL A 340 28.66 18.94 -13.58
N ASP A 341 29.40 18.38 -14.53
CA ASP A 341 29.28 16.97 -14.89
C ASP A 341 30.44 16.18 -14.25
N ILE A 342 30.12 15.05 -13.65
CA ILE A 342 31.08 14.08 -13.09
C ILE A 342 31.13 12.89 -14.04
N TYR A 343 32.33 12.38 -14.30
CA TYR A 343 32.55 11.23 -15.18
C TYR A 343 33.52 10.26 -14.51
N GLY A 344 33.24 8.96 -14.61
CA GLY A 344 34.17 7.91 -14.17
C GLY A 344 34.53 6.94 -15.29
N ASP A 345 35.81 6.59 -15.40
CA ASP A 345 36.34 5.52 -16.25
C ASP A 345 36.58 4.27 -15.38
N LEU A 346 35.76 3.23 -15.55
CA LEU A 346 35.83 1.99 -14.75
C LEU A 346 36.75 0.94 -15.37
N ASN A 347 37.07 1.05 -16.64
CA ASN A 347 37.75 -0.03 -17.37
C ASN A 347 39.16 0.35 -17.85
N GLY A 348 39.51 1.64 -17.74
CA GLY A 348 40.81 2.22 -18.06
C GLY A 348 41.03 2.41 -19.57
N ASP A 349 39.99 2.54 -20.37
CA ASP A 349 40.12 2.82 -21.81
C ASP A 349 40.25 4.31 -22.14
N GLY A 350 40.16 5.18 -21.12
CA GLY A 350 40.21 6.63 -21.24
C GLY A 350 38.86 7.24 -21.65
N LYS A 351 37.75 6.51 -21.50
CA LYS A 351 36.40 7.01 -21.76
C LYS A 351 35.54 6.87 -20.51
N ALA A 352 34.57 7.76 -20.38
CA ALA A 352 33.58 7.65 -19.32
C ALA A 352 32.70 6.40 -19.52
N ASP A 353 32.50 5.65 -18.44
CA ASP A 353 31.57 4.54 -18.34
C ASP A 353 30.22 4.95 -17.73
N PHE A 354 30.24 5.99 -16.89
CA PHE A 354 29.06 6.58 -16.23
C PHE A 354 29.23 8.10 -16.12
N ALA A 355 28.14 8.82 -15.94
CA ALA A 355 28.17 10.27 -15.72
C ALA A 355 27.09 10.70 -14.73
N ILE A 356 27.31 11.76 -13.96
CA ILE A 356 26.31 12.36 -13.06
C ILE A 356 26.30 13.87 -13.30
N HIS A 357 25.12 14.47 -13.40
CA HIS A 357 24.98 15.91 -13.54
C HIS A 357 24.63 16.56 -12.20
N LEU A 358 25.35 17.62 -11.82
CA LEU A 358 24.99 18.51 -10.72
C LEU A 358 24.51 19.83 -11.33
N THR A 359 23.28 20.26 -11.02
CA THR A 359 22.72 21.52 -11.56
C THR A 359 23.47 22.75 -11.04
N LYS A 360 23.98 22.68 -9.81
CA LYS A 360 24.70 23.76 -9.14
C LYS A 360 26.17 23.75 -9.54
N ALA A 361 26.66 24.91 -9.97
CA ALA A 361 28.09 25.10 -10.22
C ALA A 361 28.84 25.08 -8.88
N ILE A 362 29.66 24.04 -8.68
CA ILE A 362 30.42 23.81 -7.44
C ILE A 362 31.81 23.26 -7.77
N THR A 363 32.81 23.53 -6.93
CA THR A 363 34.12 22.89 -7.05
C THR A 363 34.14 21.67 -6.14
N LEU A 364 34.20 20.50 -6.75
CA LEU A 364 34.22 19.22 -6.05
C LEU A 364 35.63 18.90 -5.53
N THR A 365 35.65 18.18 -4.42
CA THR A 365 36.85 17.68 -3.76
C THR A 365 36.68 16.19 -3.46
N ALA A 366 37.78 15.50 -3.14
CA ALA A 366 37.71 14.09 -2.74
C ALA A 366 36.80 13.84 -1.52
N ASN A 367 36.58 14.85 -0.67
CA ASN A 367 35.71 14.72 0.51
C ASN A 367 34.21 14.69 0.16
N ASP A 368 33.83 15.05 -1.06
CA ASP A 368 32.44 15.06 -1.53
C ASP A 368 31.98 13.65 -1.93
N PHE A 369 32.89 12.67 -1.91
CA PHE A 369 32.64 11.30 -2.35
C PHE A 369 32.87 10.27 -1.25
N LEU A 370 32.12 9.16 -1.32
CA LEU A 370 32.43 7.91 -0.64
C LEU A 370 32.84 6.90 -1.73
N LEU A 371 34.08 6.40 -1.67
CA LEU A 371 34.74 5.66 -2.76
C LEU A 371 35.18 4.27 -2.34
#